data_AF-A0A9X8CMM9-F1
#
_entry.id   AF-A0A9X8CMM9-F1
#
_cell.length_a   1.000
_cell.length_b   1.000
_cell.length_c   1.000
_cell.angle_alpha   90.00
_cell.angle_beta   90.00
_cell.angle_gamma   90.00
#
_symmetry.space_group_name_H-M   'P 1'
#
loop_
_entity.id
_entity.type
_entity.pdbx_description
1 polymer ?
#
loop_
_entity_poly.entity_id
_entity_poly.type
_entity_poly.pdbx_seq_one_letter_code
_entity_poly.pdbx_strand_id
1 'polypeptide(L)'
;MSAKKRLVYNGRHGLPEGTRCFWCGSGDANPEFILNPGGSPLLACCNQVEYEKAKAFINKDNKVRTPYYLVLFVLLVVNLFFIGMDIHTWWSYAPLLGICLTVLVWPAVFTHYEFYVRLGLVKTRRVIRFIACAVALLSMLAALSVL
;
A
#
# COMPACT_ATOMS: atom_id res chain seq x y z
N MET A 1 32.02 3.33 -9.56
CA MET A 1 31.05 2.27 -9.92
C MET A 1 30.83 1.38 -8.71
N SER A 2 29.73 1.56 -7.99
CA SER A 2 29.45 0.84 -6.74
C SER A 2 28.88 -0.54 -7.04
N ALA A 3 29.61 -1.59 -6.65
CA ALA A 3 29.20 -2.97 -6.80
C ALA A 3 27.91 -3.22 -5.99
N LYS A 4 26.77 -3.38 -6.68
CA LYS A 4 25.53 -3.89 -6.10
C LYS A 4 25.82 -5.31 -5.58
N LYS A 5 26.11 -5.43 -4.27
CA LYS A 5 26.12 -6.70 -3.55
C LYS A 5 24.75 -7.34 -3.69
N ARG A 6 24.62 -8.35 -4.56
CA ARG A 6 23.49 -9.29 -4.51
C ARG A 6 23.65 -10.09 -3.22
N LEU A 7 22.83 -9.78 -2.22
CA LEU A 7 22.65 -10.65 -1.07
C LEU A 7 21.86 -11.87 -1.54
N VAL A 8 22.59 -12.88 -2.03
CA VAL A 8 22.07 -14.24 -2.17
C VAL A 8 22.03 -14.81 -0.76
N TYR A 9 20.85 -14.79 -0.14
CA TYR A 9 20.65 -15.40 1.18
C TYR A 9 20.64 -16.93 1.02
N ASN A 10 21.82 -17.53 1.14
CA ASN A 10 21.97 -18.95 1.40
C ASN A 10 21.55 -19.22 2.86
N GLY A 11 20.26 -19.47 3.08
CA GLY A 11 19.67 -20.39 4.07
C GLY A 11 20.14 -20.48 5.53
N ARG A 12 21.03 -19.63 6.07
CA ARG A 12 21.55 -19.83 7.45
C ARG A 12 21.83 -18.58 8.30
N HIS A 13 21.49 -17.38 7.84
CA HIS A 13 21.50 -16.19 8.70
C HIS A 13 20.06 -15.90 9.11
N GLY A 14 19.75 -16.17 10.38
CA GLY A 14 18.41 -15.99 10.96
C GLY A 14 17.88 -14.58 10.71
N LEU A 15 16.56 -14.48 10.57
CA LEU A 15 15.86 -13.20 10.63
C LEU A 15 16.23 -12.48 11.93
N PRO A 16 16.36 -11.14 11.94
CA PRO A 16 16.54 -10.40 13.18
C PRO A 16 15.48 -10.82 14.21
N GLU A 17 15.89 -11.00 15.47
CA GLU A 17 14.96 -11.33 16.55
C GLU A 17 13.80 -10.33 16.59
N GLY A 18 12.57 -10.84 16.70
CA GLY A 18 11.35 -10.03 16.67
C GLY A 18 10.87 -9.61 15.27
N THR A 19 11.39 -10.21 14.19
CA THR A 19 10.84 -9.98 12.84
C THR A 19 9.41 -10.52 12.76
N ARG A 20 8.46 -9.61 12.50
CA ARG A 20 7.05 -9.94 12.36
C ARG A 20 6.73 -10.45 10.96
N CYS A 21 5.73 -11.32 10.87
CA CYS A 21 5.20 -11.77 9.59
C CYS A 21 4.69 -10.58 8.75
N PHE A 22 5.17 -10.48 7.51
CA PHE A 22 4.77 -9.46 6.55
C PHE A 22 3.25 -9.45 6.25
N TRP A 23 2.60 -10.62 6.23
CA TRP A 23 1.19 -10.73 5.87
C TRP A 23 0.24 -10.37 7.03
N CYS A 24 0.31 -11.10 8.14
CA CYS A 24 -0.57 -10.92 9.29
C CYS A 24 -0.07 -9.90 10.33
N GLY A 25 1.24 -9.70 10.44
CA GLY A 25 1.86 -8.80 11.41
C GLY A 25 1.80 -9.23 12.87
N SER A 26 1.35 -10.47 13.17
CA SER A 26 1.18 -10.97 14.54
C SER A 26 2.02 -12.21 14.88
N GLY A 27 2.43 -12.99 13.88
CA GLY A 27 3.29 -14.16 14.11
C GLY A 27 4.77 -13.81 13.97
N ASP A 28 5.62 -14.53 14.70
CA ASP A 28 7.05 -14.54 14.46
C ASP A 28 7.32 -15.08 13.05
N ALA A 29 8.18 -14.38 12.32
CA ALA A 29 8.52 -14.76 10.96
C ALA A 29 9.42 -16.00 10.96
N ASN A 30 9.11 -16.97 10.10
CA ASN A 30 9.90 -18.18 9.95
C ASN A 30 10.95 -17.97 8.84
N PRO A 31 12.24 -18.26 9.09
CA PRO A 31 13.31 -18.13 8.09
C PRO A 31 13.15 -19.04 6.86
N GLU A 32 12.30 -20.06 6.92
CA GLU A 32 11.96 -20.91 5.77
C GLU A 32 11.08 -20.17 4.73
N PHE A 33 10.28 -19.20 5.17
CA PHE A 33 9.29 -18.51 4.33
C PHE A 33 9.68 -17.07 4.00
N ILE A 34 10.86 -16.90 3.38
CA ILE A 34 11.42 -15.59 3.00
C ILE A 34 10.98 -15.19 1.58
N LEU A 35 10.42 -13.99 1.46
CA LEU A 35 10.09 -13.29 0.22
C LEU A 35 11.12 -12.20 -0.08
N ASN A 36 11.72 -12.27 -1.27
CA ASN A 36 12.58 -11.21 -1.79
C ASN A 36 11.88 -10.48 -2.95
N PRO A 37 11.29 -9.30 -2.71
CA PRO A 37 10.69 -8.49 -3.77
C PRO A 37 11.70 -7.78 -4.69
N GLY A 38 13.00 -8.10 -4.61
CA GLY A 38 14.06 -7.50 -5.43
C GLY A 38 14.88 -6.43 -4.72
N GLY A 39 14.88 -6.42 -3.38
CA GLY A 39 15.60 -5.43 -2.56
C GLY A 39 15.63 -5.80 -1.08
N SER A 40 16.33 -4.98 -0.28
CA SER A 40 16.29 -5.02 1.18
C SER A 40 15.23 -4.06 1.72
N PRO A 41 14.47 -4.42 2.78
CA PRO A 41 14.58 -5.63 3.59
C PRO A 41 13.96 -6.88 2.95
N LEU A 42 14.48 -8.05 3.32
CA LEU A 42 13.82 -9.33 3.06
C LEU A 42 12.54 -9.40 3.88
N LEU A 43 11.45 -9.79 3.25
CA LEU A 43 10.16 -9.99 3.90
C LEU A 43 10.08 -11.45 4.33
N ALA A 44 9.42 -11.75 5.44
CA ALA A 44 9.23 -13.13 5.86
C ALA A 44 7.83 -13.36 6.40
N CYS A 45 7.35 -14.60 6.29
CA CYS A 45 6.01 -15.01 6.68
C CYS A 45 6.07 -16.07 7.79
N CYS A 46 4.98 -16.24 8.54
CA CYS A 46 4.92 -17.23 9.63
C CYS A 46 4.64 -18.65 9.13
N ASN A 47 3.97 -18.81 7.98
CA ASN A 47 3.61 -20.10 7.40
C ASN A 47 3.53 -20.05 5.87
N GLN A 48 3.46 -21.24 5.25
CA GLN A 48 3.35 -21.41 3.80
C GLN A 48 2.10 -20.72 3.20
N VAL A 49 0.98 -20.71 3.91
CA VAL A 49 -0.28 -20.14 3.41
C VAL A 49 -0.17 -18.62 3.26
N GLU A 50 0.40 -17.95 4.25
CA GLU A 50 0.62 -16.51 4.23
C GLU A 50 1.73 -16.12 3.26
N TYR A 51 2.75 -16.96 3.11
CA TYR A 51 3.79 -16.82 2.11
C TYR A 51 3.22 -16.80 0.68
N GLU A 52 2.40 -17.78 0.32
CA GLU A 52 1.78 -17.84 -1.01
C GLU A 52 0.83 -16.65 -1.26
N LYS A 53 0.08 -16.23 -0.24
CA LYS A 53 -0.77 -15.03 -0.32
C LYS A 53 0.05 -13.76 -0.52
N ALA A 54 1.15 -13.61 0.21
CA ALA A 54 2.06 -12.48 0.09
C ALA A 54 2.73 -12.46 -1.30
N LYS A 55 3.17 -13.61 -1.80
CA LYS A 55 3.73 -13.77 -3.14
C LYS A 55 2.73 -13.38 -4.23
N ALA A 56 1.51 -13.89 -4.16
CA ALA A 56 0.44 -13.55 -5.10
C ALA A 56 0.12 -12.05 -5.05
N PHE A 57 0.11 -11.45 -3.87
CA PHE A 57 -0.09 -10.01 -3.70
C PHE A 57 1.02 -9.20 -4.38
N ILE A 58 2.29 -9.47 -4.10
CA ILE A 58 3.44 -8.74 -4.68
C ILE A 58 3.44 -8.87 -6.20
N ASN A 59 3.19 -10.08 -6.73
CA ASN A 59 3.13 -10.31 -8.17
C ASN A 59 2.01 -9.51 -8.83
N LYS A 60 0.84 -9.43 -8.19
CA LYS A 60 -0.28 -8.62 -8.70
C LYS A 60 0.04 -7.14 -8.60
N ASP A 61 0.57 -6.71 -7.47
CA ASP A 61 0.95 -5.32 -7.20
C ASP A 61 1.98 -4.82 -8.21
N ASN A 62 3.06 -5.55 -8.47
CA ASN A 62 4.05 -5.17 -9.47
C ASN A 62 3.48 -4.96 -10.89
N LYS A 63 2.39 -5.66 -11.25
CA LYS A 63 1.74 -5.48 -12.57
C LYS A 63 0.85 -4.23 -12.62
N VAL A 64 0.15 -3.93 -11.53
CA VAL A 64 -0.87 -2.84 -11.51
C VAL A 64 -0.40 -1.56 -10.81
N ARG A 65 0.76 -1.58 -10.17
CA ARG A 65 1.31 -0.46 -9.39
C ARG A 65 1.50 0.80 -10.24
N THR A 66 2.14 0.68 -11.39
CA THR A 66 2.38 1.82 -12.29
C THR A 66 1.08 2.47 -12.77
N PRO A 67 0.10 1.74 -13.35
CA PRO A 67 -1.15 2.37 -13.76
C PRO A 67 -1.95 2.92 -12.58
N TYR A 68 -1.91 2.27 -11.41
CA TYR A 68 -2.54 2.77 -10.20
C TYR A 68 -2.00 4.15 -9.78
N TYR A 69 -0.67 4.31 -9.73
CA TYR A 69 -0.06 5.61 -9.39
C TYR A 69 -0.30 6.67 -10.46
N LEU A 70 -0.39 6.29 -11.73
CA LEU A 70 -0.74 7.22 -12.80
C LEU A 70 -2.17 7.75 -12.62
N VAL A 71 -3.14 6.88 -12.34
CA VAL A 71 -4.53 7.28 -12.08
C VAL A 71 -4.61 8.20 -10.86
N LEU A 72 -3.94 7.85 -9.76
CA LEU A 72 -3.87 8.70 -8.57
C LEU A 72 -3.25 10.07 -8.87
N PHE A 73 -2.17 10.09 -9.65
CA PHE A 73 -1.50 11.33 -10.03
C PHE A 73 -2.43 12.25 -10.81
N VAL A 74 -3.13 11.72 -11.82
CA VAL A 74 -4.11 12.50 -12.60
C VAL A 74 -5.21 13.06 -11.70
N LEU A 75 -5.81 12.21 -10.85
CA LEU A 75 -6.86 12.66 -9.92
C LEU A 75 -6.35 13.73 -8.94
N LEU A 76 -5.11 13.60 -8.47
CA LEU A 76 -4.49 14.58 -7.57
C LEU A 76 -4.24 15.92 -8.27
N VAL A 77 -3.74 15.90 -9.50
CA VAL A 77 -3.55 17.12 -10.31
C VAL A 77 -4.87 17.82 -10.56
N VAL A 78 -5.91 17.07 -10.95
CA VAL A 78 -7.26 17.61 -11.16
C VAL A 78 -7.82 18.17 -9.85
N ASN A 79 -7.69 17.45 -8.73
CA ASN A 79 -8.12 17.92 -7.42
C ASN A 79 -7.43 19.24 -7.03
N LEU A 80 -6.13 19.33 -7.25
CA LEU A 80 -5.35 20.53 -6.96
C LEU A 80 -5.75 21.72 -7.85
N PHE A 81 -6.09 21.46 -9.12
CA PHE A 81 -6.59 22.47 -10.05
C PHE A 81 -7.92 23.08 -9.55
N PHE A 82 -8.87 22.26 -9.10
CA PHE A 82 -10.14 22.76 -8.54
C PHE A 82 -9.94 23.58 -7.27
N ILE A 83 -9.02 23.15 -6.38
CA ILE A 83 -8.66 23.91 -5.17
C ILE A 83 -7.97 25.23 -5.53
N GLY A 84 -7.01 25.22 -6.46
CA GLY A 84 -6.25 26.42 -6.83
C GLY A 84 -7.04 27.47 -7.59
N MET A 85 -8.13 27.09 -8.23
CA MET A 85 -9.04 27.99 -8.95
C MET A 85 -10.22 28.48 -8.10
N ASP A 86 -10.28 28.11 -6.81
CA ASP A 86 -11.38 28.44 -5.88
C ASP A 86 -12.78 28.11 -6.42
N ILE A 87 -12.90 26.97 -7.11
CA ILE A 87 -14.15 26.53 -7.70
C ILE A 87 -15.01 25.85 -6.62
N HIS A 88 -15.95 26.59 -6.05
CA HIS A 88 -16.89 26.10 -5.02
C HIS A 88 -18.20 25.62 -5.63
N THR A 89 -18.21 24.41 -6.18
CA THR A 89 -19.40 23.79 -6.76
C THR A 89 -19.40 22.30 -6.40
N TRP A 90 -20.55 21.66 -6.27
CA TRP A 90 -20.66 20.29 -5.74
C TRP A 90 -19.78 19.25 -6.47
N TRP A 91 -19.56 19.39 -7.79
CA TRP A 91 -18.67 18.55 -8.60
C TRP A 91 -17.17 18.74 -8.36
N SER A 92 -16.71 19.83 -7.71
CA SER A 92 -15.28 20.04 -7.42
C SER A 92 -14.71 19.04 -6.40
N TYR A 93 -15.59 18.33 -5.69
CA TYR A 93 -15.23 17.23 -4.78
C TYR A 93 -15.11 15.86 -5.47
N ALA A 94 -15.52 15.74 -6.74
CA ALA A 94 -15.46 14.47 -7.48
C ALA A 94 -14.03 13.89 -7.61
N PRO A 95 -12.96 14.69 -7.84
CA PRO A 95 -11.59 14.17 -7.87
C PRO A 95 -11.17 13.54 -6.54
N LEU A 96 -11.52 14.18 -5.41
CA LEU A 96 -11.24 13.65 -4.07
C LEU A 96 -11.97 12.32 -3.82
N LEU A 97 -13.24 12.21 -4.23
CA LEU A 97 -13.97 10.95 -4.19
C LEU A 97 -13.31 9.88 -5.07
N GLY A 98 -12.84 10.24 -6.26
CA GLY A 98 -12.08 9.35 -7.14
C GLY A 98 -10.82 8.81 -6.47
N ILE A 99 -10.06 9.66 -5.76
CA ILE A 99 -8.88 9.24 -4.98
C ILE A 99 -9.29 8.24 -3.90
N CYS A 100 -10.34 8.54 -3.14
CA CYS A 100 -10.81 7.61 -2.10
C CYS A 100 -11.25 6.27 -2.68
N LEU A 101 -11.99 6.26 -3.78
CA LEU A 101 -12.45 5.03 -4.44
C LEU A 101 -11.28 4.19 -4.96
N THR A 102 -10.29 4.82 -5.60
CA THR A 102 -9.10 4.12 -6.08
C THR A 102 -8.32 3.47 -4.94
N VAL A 103 -8.12 4.19 -3.82
CA VAL A 103 -7.47 3.66 -2.61
C VAL A 103 -8.27 2.53 -1.97
N LEU A 104 -9.61 2.58 -2.00
CA LEU A 104 -10.47 1.52 -1.46
C LEU A 104 -10.33 0.20 -2.24
N VAL A 105 -10.33 0.30 -3.58
CA VAL A 105 -10.15 -0.83 -4.49
C VAL A 105 -8.74 -1.40 -4.34
N TRP A 106 -7.72 -0.53 -4.34
CA TRP A 106 -6.32 -0.93 -4.29
C TRP A 106 -5.53 -0.20 -3.18
N PRO A 107 -5.58 -0.67 -1.92
CA PRO A 107 -4.91 -0.01 -0.79
C PRO A 107 -3.41 -0.32 -0.74
N ALA A 108 -2.72 -0.31 -1.88
CA ALA A 108 -1.26 -0.41 -1.96
C ALA A 108 -0.65 0.99 -2.09
N VAL A 109 -0.67 1.72 -0.97
CA VAL A 109 -0.23 3.12 -0.95
C VAL A 109 1.30 3.22 -0.88
N PHE A 110 1.97 2.27 -0.22
CA PHE A 110 3.41 2.34 0.00
C PHE A 110 4.20 1.66 -1.12
N THR A 111 5.18 2.38 -1.65
CA THR A 111 6.16 1.88 -2.63
C THR A 111 7.10 0.85 -2.01
N HIS A 112 7.49 1.08 -0.75
CA HIS A 112 8.36 0.20 0.03
C HIS A 112 7.57 -0.74 0.92
N TYR A 113 7.83 -2.04 0.79
CA TYR A 113 7.07 -3.06 1.51
C TYR A 113 7.38 -3.11 3.02
N GLU A 114 8.49 -2.51 3.45
CA GLU A 114 8.93 -2.44 4.84
C GLU A 114 7.90 -1.76 5.76
N PHE A 115 7.17 -0.76 5.25
CA PHE A 115 6.14 -0.06 6.00
C PHE A 115 4.97 -0.99 6.40
N TYR A 116 4.74 -2.05 5.63
CA TYR A 116 3.72 -3.04 5.95
C TYR A 116 4.17 -4.02 7.04
N VAL A 117 5.47 -4.21 7.27
CA VAL A 117 5.98 -5.24 8.21
C VAL A 117 5.57 -4.95 9.65
N ARG A 118 5.50 -3.67 10.05
CA ARG A 118 5.20 -3.27 11.44
C ARG A 118 3.83 -3.73 11.93
N LEU A 119 2.82 -3.62 11.05
CA LEU A 119 1.42 -3.95 11.35
C LEU A 119 0.93 -5.21 10.62
N GLY A 120 1.66 -5.67 9.62
CA GLY A 120 1.19 -6.64 8.64
C GLY A 120 0.41 -5.99 7.50
N LEU A 121 0.50 -6.56 6.32
CA LEU A 121 -0.19 -6.12 5.11
C LEU A 121 -1.71 -6.06 5.31
N VAL A 122 -2.30 -7.07 5.96
CA VAL A 122 -3.75 -7.15 6.17
C VAL A 122 -4.27 -6.00 7.02
N LYS A 123 -3.63 -5.74 8.17
CA LYS A 123 -4.05 -4.67 9.08
C LYS A 123 -3.84 -3.30 8.45
N THR A 124 -2.68 -3.09 7.82
CA THR A 124 -2.37 -1.82 7.14
C THR A 124 -3.40 -1.48 6.05
N ARG A 125 -3.76 -2.46 5.20
CA ARG A 125 -4.78 -2.25 4.17
C ARG A 125 -6.16 -1.95 4.75
N ARG A 126 -6.51 -2.56 5.89
CA ARG A 126 -7.77 -2.27 6.58
C ARG A 126 -7.81 -0.84 7.12
N VAL A 127 -6.71 -0.38 7.74
CA VAL A 127 -6.57 1.00 8.23
C VAL A 127 -6.65 2.00 7.08
N ILE A 128 -5.92 1.76 5.99
CA ILE A 128 -5.96 2.63 4.80
C ILE A 128 -7.38 2.73 4.24
N ARG A 129 -8.10 1.61 4.13
CA ARG A 129 -9.49 1.62 3.69
C ARG A 129 -10.41 2.40 4.63
N PHE A 130 -10.22 2.24 5.94
CA PHE A 130 -10.99 2.99 6.92
C PHE A 130 -10.78 4.50 6.78
N ILE A 131 -9.52 4.94 6.64
CA ILE A 131 -9.19 6.35 6.39
C ILE A 131 -9.81 6.83 5.08
N ALA A 132 -9.70 6.04 4.00
CA ALA A 132 -10.30 6.39 2.70
C ALA A 132 -11.84 6.51 2.79
N CYS A 133 -12.52 5.64 3.55
CA CYS A 133 -13.95 5.78 3.81
C CYS A 133 -14.28 7.07 4.58
N ALA A 134 -13.50 7.39 5.63
CA ALA A 134 -13.72 8.60 6.41
C ALA A 134 -13.56 9.87 5.56
N VAL A 135 -12.51 9.93 4.73
CA VAL A 135 -12.29 11.05 3.80
C VAL A 135 -13.38 11.11 2.73
N ALA A 136 -13.81 9.98 2.19
CA ALA A 136 -14.92 9.93 1.23
C ALA A 136 -16.23 10.48 1.84
N LEU A 137 -16.54 10.10 3.08
CA LEU A 137 -17.71 10.62 3.80
C LEU A 137 -17.63 12.14 3.99
N LEU A 138 -16.47 12.65 4.44
CA LEU A 138 -16.26 14.10 4.57
C LEU A 138 -16.40 14.83 3.23
N SER A 139 -15.85 14.26 2.16
CA SER A 139 -15.96 14.80 0.80
C SER A 139 -17.41 14.83 0.31
N MET A 140 -18.22 13.81 0.62
CA MET A 140 -19.65 13.81 0.28
C MET A 140 -20.43 14.84 1.10
N LEU A 141 -20.15 14.95 2.40
CA LEU A 141 -20.79 15.96 3.27
C LEU A 141 -20.46 17.38 2.80
N ALA A 142 -19.21 17.64 2.42
CA ALA A 142 -18.80 18.91 1.84
C ALA A 142 -19.52 19.20 0.52
N ALA A 143 -19.61 18.21 -0.38
CA ALA A 143 -20.34 18.36 -1.64
C ALA A 143 -21.82 18.67 -1.43
N LEU A 144 -22.48 18.00 -0.46
CA LEU A 144 -23.88 18.25 -0.11
C LEU A 144 -24.11 19.62 0.53
N SER A 145 -23.12 20.16 1.27
CA SER A 145 -23.24 21.48 1.88
C SER A 145 -23.19 22.65 0.90
N VAL A 146 -22.71 22.39 -0.33
CA VAL A 146 -22.56 23.38 -1.42
C VAL A 146 -23.63 23.18 -2.51
N LEU A 147 -24.55 22.23 -2.30
CA LEU A 147 -25.65 21.88 -3.19
C LEU A 147 -26.91 22.66 -2.79
#